data_AF-A0A1C3EH73-F1
#
_entry.id   AF-A0A1C3EH73-F1
#
_cell.length_a   1.000
_cell.length_b   1.000
_cell.length_c   1.000
_cell.angle_alpha   90.00
_cell.angle_beta   90.00
_cell.angle_gamma   90.00
#
_symmetry.space_group_name_H-M   'P 1'
#
loop_
_entity.id
_entity.type
_entity.pdbx_description
1 polymer ?
#
loop_
_entity_poly.entity_id
_entity_poly.type
_entity_poly.pdbx_seq_one_letter_code
_entity_poly.pdbx_strand_id
1 'polypeptide(L)'
;MNFPSMIGGGIVGGAVGATIWAAITYFTNYEVGYVAILVGILVGYCVKLGAGTWQGFVPGAIAAVLAIVSVTGGKHAAATLQANEVVQKMNTQVTDDNLKLGMADQLVNEKTEKNLPITWRNGKTSETAESLEDYPADIVASVNKSFEALTAEQKAAQLAERQKMIDEFQGEMAAILRHQLFMASFSAYDLLFFGLATYAAFQLGSNAAPKQ
;
A
#
# COMPACT_ATOMS: atom_id res chain seq x y z
N MET A 1 -5.66 -40.02 -1.22
CA MET A 1 -4.51 -39.12 -1.44
C MET A 1 -5.09 -37.79 -1.88
N ASN A 2 -5.34 -36.86 -0.94
CA ASN A 2 -6.16 -35.68 -1.21
C ASN A 2 -5.27 -34.44 -1.36
N PHE A 3 -4.44 -34.45 -2.40
CA PHE A 3 -3.48 -33.38 -2.69
C PHE A 3 -4.13 -31.98 -2.81
N PRO A 4 -5.27 -31.81 -3.49
CA PRO A 4 -5.97 -30.52 -3.54
C PRO A 4 -6.42 -30.02 -2.16
N SER A 5 -6.87 -30.93 -1.29
CA SER A 5 -7.34 -30.59 0.06
C SER A 5 -6.21 -30.11 0.97
N MET A 6 -5.00 -30.65 0.84
CA MET A 6 -3.81 -30.17 1.56
C MET A 6 -3.47 -28.73 1.19
N ILE A 7 -3.42 -28.44 -0.12
CA ILE A 7 -3.12 -27.10 -0.63
C ILE A 7 -4.20 -26.12 -0.19
N GLY A 8 -5.48 -26.49 -0.38
CA GLY A 8 -6.61 -25.66 0.05
C GLY A 8 -6.58 -25.36 1.55
N GLY A 9 -6.34 -26.37 2.38
CA GLY A 9 -6.19 -26.19 3.82
C GLY A 9 -5.04 -25.26 4.17
N GLY A 10 -3.85 -25.50 3.61
CA GLY A 10 -2.68 -24.65 3.86
C GLY A 10 -2.86 -23.21 3.41
N ILE A 11 -3.54 -22.95 2.28
CA ILE A 11 -3.89 -21.60 1.84
C ILE A 11 -4.83 -20.91 2.84
N VAL A 12 -5.85 -21.61 3.34
CA VAL A 12 -6.77 -21.05 4.35
C VAL A 12 -6.02 -20.72 5.63
N GLY A 13 -5.22 -21.65 6.16
CA GLY A 13 -4.41 -21.43 7.35
C GLY A 13 -3.41 -20.28 7.16
N GLY A 14 -2.80 -20.22 5.98
CA GLY A 14 -1.87 -19.18 5.58
C GLY A 14 -2.49 -17.79 5.50
N ALA A 15 -3.68 -17.68 4.88
CA ALA A 15 -4.42 -16.43 4.78
C ALA A 15 -4.87 -15.92 6.15
N VAL A 16 -5.36 -16.81 7.02
CA VAL A 16 -5.72 -16.47 8.41
C VAL A 16 -4.49 -16.00 9.17
N GLY A 17 -3.38 -16.75 9.10
CA GLY A 17 -2.14 -16.40 9.77
C GLY A 17 -1.55 -15.06 9.29
N ALA A 18 -1.51 -14.85 7.97
CA ALA A 18 -1.04 -13.61 7.36
C ALA A 18 -1.90 -12.41 7.75
N THR A 19 -3.23 -12.59 7.85
CA THR A 19 -4.16 -11.54 8.30
C THR A 19 -3.91 -11.17 9.76
N ILE A 20 -3.73 -12.17 10.64
CA ILE A 20 -3.38 -11.94 12.05
C ILE A 20 -2.07 -11.18 12.16
N TRP A 21 -1.05 -11.57 11.39
CA TRP A 21 0.23 -10.86 11.37
C TRP A 21 0.04 -9.43 10.91
N ALA A 22 -0.56 -9.22 9.74
CA ALA A 22 -0.76 -7.89 9.18
C ALA A 22 -1.50 -6.97 10.16
N ALA A 23 -2.54 -7.46 10.83
CA ALA A 23 -3.26 -6.71 11.85
C ALA A 23 -2.37 -6.33 13.05
N ILE A 24 -1.61 -7.29 13.61
CA ILE A 24 -0.71 -7.02 14.74
C ILE A 24 0.33 -5.97 14.34
N THR A 25 1.01 -6.14 13.22
CA THR A 25 2.05 -5.20 12.77
C THR A 25 1.46 -3.83 12.47
N TYR A 26 0.30 -3.76 11.84
CA TYR A 26 -0.39 -2.50 11.54
C TYR A 26 -0.77 -1.72 12.81
N PHE A 27 -1.39 -2.38 13.80
CA PHE A 27 -1.86 -1.67 15.01
C PHE A 27 -0.75 -1.41 16.04
N THR A 28 0.27 -2.27 16.11
CA THR A 28 1.30 -2.15 17.15
C THR A 28 2.57 -1.48 16.65
N ASN A 29 2.80 -1.40 15.34
CA ASN A 29 4.09 -1.03 14.73
C ASN A 29 5.27 -1.90 15.23
N TYR A 30 4.98 -3.07 15.81
CA TYR A 30 5.96 -4.02 16.30
C TYR A 30 5.88 -5.33 15.51
N GLU A 31 7.05 -5.81 15.09
CA GLU A 31 7.18 -7.13 14.49
C GLU A 31 7.57 -8.14 15.56
N VAL A 32 6.60 -8.96 15.96
CA VAL A 32 6.80 -9.98 16.97
C VAL A 32 7.12 -11.30 16.27
N GLY A 33 8.38 -11.72 16.29
CA GLY A 33 8.84 -12.95 15.63
C GLY A 33 8.05 -14.22 16.00
N TYR A 34 7.46 -14.26 17.21
CA TYR A 34 6.58 -15.35 17.64
C TYR A 34 5.32 -15.51 16.77
N VAL A 35 4.85 -14.45 16.12
CA VAL A 35 3.71 -14.51 15.19
C VAL A 35 4.03 -15.39 14.00
N ALA A 36 5.28 -15.38 13.50
CA ALA A 36 5.71 -16.27 12.42
C ALA A 36 5.51 -17.75 12.77
N ILE A 37 5.86 -18.13 14.00
CA ILE A 37 5.68 -19.50 14.48
C ILE A 37 4.19 -19.86 14.51
N LEU A 38 3.33 -18.95 14.97
CA LEU A 38 1.88 -19.15 14.97
C LEU A 38 1.33 -19.33 13.55
N VAL A 39 1.80 -18.55 12.58
CA VAL A 39 1.45 -18.74 11.16
C VAL A 39 1.88 -20.13 10.67
N GLY A 40 3.12 -20.52 10.95
CA GLY A 40 3.64 -21.86 10.60
C GLY A 40 2.80 -22.99 11.20
N ILE A 41 2.40 -22.86 12.47
CA ILE A 41 1.54 -23.81 13.16
C ILE A 41 0.16 -23.90 12.48
N LEU A 42 -0.48 -22.77 12.19
CA LEU A 42 -1.78 -22.73 11.53
C LEU A 42 -1.73 -23.38 10.14
N VAL A 43 -0.73 -23.03 9.33
CA VAL A 43 -0.54 -23.64 8.00
C VAL A 43 -0.34 -25.14 8.13
N GLY A 44 0.59 -25.59 8.97
CA GLY A 44 0.87 -27.01 9.18
C GLY A 44 -0.36 -27.80 9.67
N TYR A 45 -1.13 -27.22 10.58
CA TYR A 45 -2.36 -27.82 11.09
C TYR A 45 -3.43 -27.94 9.99
N CYS A 46 -3.66 -26.90 9.19
CA CYS A 46 -4.64 -26.97 8.11
C CYS A 46 -4.22 -27.90 6.97
N VAL A 47 -2.93 -27.97 6.64
CA VAL A 47 -2.39 -28.97 5.69
C VAL A 47 -2.61 -30.38 6.23
N LYS A 48 -2.33 -30.61 7.51
CA LYS A 48 -2.57 -31.89 8.19
C LYS A 48 -4.04 -32.32 8.10
N LEU A 49 -4.98 -31.40 8.34
CA LEU A 49 -6.41 -31.69 8.18
C LEU A 49 -6.75 -32.04 6.73
N GLY A 50 -6.18 -31.32 5.75
CA GLY A 50 -6.36 -31.60 4.33
C GLY A 50 -5.71 -32.92 3.86
N ALA A 51 -4.64 -33.36 4.52
CA ALA A 51 -3.92 -34.59 4.19
C ALA A 51 -4.69 -35.86 4.61
N GLY A 52 -5.55 -35.75 5.63
CA GLY A 52 -6.32 -36.87 6.17
C GLY A 52 -5.42 -37.96 6.73
N THR A 53 -5.42 -39.13 6.10
CA THR A 53 -4.59 -40.29 6.51
C THR A 53 -3.17 -40.25 5.94
N TRP A 54 -2.87 -39.33 5.01
CA TRP A 54 -1.54 -39.25 4.43
C TRP A 54 -0.59 -38.53 5.38
N GLN A 55 0.48 -39.24 5.76
CA GLN A 55 1.55 -38.74 6.63
C GLN A 55 2.91 -38.88 5.94
N GLY A 56 3.91 -38.19 6.48
CA GLY A 56 5.29 -38.25 6.04
C GLY A 56 5.76 -36.99 5.32
N PHE A 57 6.80 -37.15 4.52
CA PHE A 57 7.57 -36.03 3.97
C PHE A 57 6.75 -35.07 3.10
N VAL A 58 5.87 -35.60 2.23
CA VAL A 58 5.15 -34.78 1.23
C VAL A 58 4.20 -33.76 1.87
N PRO A 59 3.26 -34.13 2.77
CA PRO A 59 2.43 -33.16 3.49
C PRO A 59 3.25 -32.13 4.28
N GLY A 60 4.35 -32.56 4.93
CA GLY A 60 5.25 -31.65 5.65
C GLY A 60 5.92 -30.64 4.73
N ALA A 61 6.43 -31.07 3.58
CA ALA A 61 7.06 -30.19 2.60
C ALA A 61 6.08 -29.16 2.03
N ILE A 62 4.84 -29.56 1.75
CA ILE A 62 3.77 -28.63 1.32
C ILE A 62 3.50 -27.59 2.40
N ALA A 63 3.35 -28.02 3.66
CA ALA A 63 3.15 -27.11 4.78
C ALA A 63 4.30 -26.11 4.95
N ALA A 64 5.55 -26.57 4.84
CA ALA A 64 6.73 -25.72 4.92
C ALA A 64 6.73 -24.62 3.83
N VAL A 65 6.49 -25.00 2.57
CA VAL A 65 6.45 -24.05 1.44
C VAL A 65 5.33 -23.03 1.63
N LEU A 66 4.13 -23.49 2.00
CA LEU A 66 2.99 -22.60 2.23
C LEU A 66 3.21 -21.67 3.42
N ALA A 67 3.91 -22.11 4.46
CA ALA A 67 4.26 -21.26 5.61
C ALA A 67 5.21 -20.13 5.19
N ILE A 68 6.26 -20.43 4.41
CA ILE A 68 7.19 -19.40 3.89
C ILE A 68 6.44 -18.37 3.05
N VAL A 69 5.56 -18.82 2.14
CA VAL A 69 4.74 -17.93 1.30
C VAL A 69 3.83 -17.07 2.16
N SER A 70 3.17 -17.64 3.17
CA SER A 70 2.22 -16.94 4.04
C SER A 70 2.90 -15.88 4.90
N VAL A 71 4.04 -16.23 5.50
CA VAL A 71 4.84 -15.32 6.33
C VAL A 71 5.38 -14.16 5.48
N THR A 72 5.93 -14.46 4.30
CA THR A 72 6.44 -13.43 3.38
C THR A 72 5.31 -12.53 2.86
N GLY A 73 4.16 -13.14 2.52
CA GLY A 73 2.96 -12.42 2.10
C GLY A 73 2.40 -11.52 3.20
N GLY A 74 2.43 -11.96 4.47
CA GLY A 74 2.03 -11.16 5.63
C GLY A 74 2.87 -9.89 5.79
N LYS A 75 4.21 -10.00 5.70
CA LYS A 75 5.11 -8.83 5.73
C LYS A 75 4.86 -7.89 4.56
N HIS A 76 4.68 -8.43 3.35
CA HIS A 76 4.38 -7.62 2.16
C HIS A 76 3.04 -6.88 2.28
N ALA A 77 2.01 -7.54 2.81
CA ALA A 77 0.72 -6.92 3.09
C ALA A 77 0.85 -5.81 4.13
N ALA A 78 1.56 -6.04 5.23
CA ALA A 78 1.80 -5.01 6.26
C ALA A 78 2.53 -3.78 5.68
N ALA A 79 3.57 -4.00 4.87
CA ALA A 79 4.30 -2.92 4.19
C ALA A 79 3.40 -2.14 3.22
N THR A 80 2.51 -2.83 2.51
CA THR A 80 1.54 -2.20 1.59
C THR A 80 0.53 -1.34 2.35
N LEU A 81 -0.01 -1.84 3.47
CA LEU A 81 -0.96 -1.09 4.30
C LEU A 81 -0.33 0.17 4.89
N GLN A 82 0.90 0.06 5.43
CA GLN A 82 1.64 1.21 5.96
C GLN A 82 1.97 2.24 4.87
N ALA A 83 2.44 1.79 3.70
CA ALA A 83 2.73 2.69 2.58
C ALA A 83 1.49 3.44 2.13
N ASN A 84 0.36 2.74 1.96
CA ASN A 84 -0.90 3.35 1.55
C ASN A 84 -1.42 4.34 2.59
N GLU A 85 -1.28 4.05 3.89
CA GLU A 85 -1.70 4.98 4.95
C GLU A 85 -0.88 6.28 4.92
N VAL A 86 0.44 6.20 4.74
CA VAL A 86 1.29 7.39 4.62
C VAL A 86 0.86 8.25 3.43
N VAL A 87 0.60 7.62 2.29
CA VAL A 87 0.16 8.31 1.07
C VAL A 87 -1.23 8.93 1.23
N GLN A 88 -2.18 8.21 1.83
CA GLN A 88 -3.52 8.74 2.09
C GLN A 88 -3.53 9.93 3.05
N LYS A 89 -2.63 9.94 4.05
CA LYS A 89 -2.50 11.07 4.98
C LYS A 89 -2.01 12.36 4.33
N MET A 90 -1.41 12.30 3.13
CA MET A 90 -0.99 13.50 2.40
C MET A 90 -2.17 14.30 1.80
N ASN A 91 -3.43 13.86 2.00
CA ASN A 91 -4.69 14.53 1.69
C ASN A 91 -4.62 15.52 0.50
N THR A 92 -4.64 14.98 -0.71
CA THR A 92 -4.56 15.74 -1.97
C THR A 92 -5.84 15.61 -2.78
N GLN A 93 -7.01 15.84 -2.17
CA GLN A 93 -8.22 15.98 -2.97
C GLN A 93 -8.10 17.22 -3.86
N VAL A 94 -8.24 17.05 -5.17
CA VAL A 94 -8.27 18.18 -6.10
C VAL A 94 -9.60 18.91 -5.93
N THR A 95 -9.53 20.13 -5.44
CA THR A 95 -10.69 21.02 -5.34
C THR A 95 -10.73 22.02 -6.51
N ASP A 96 -11.86 22.71 -6.68
CA ASP A 96 -11.98 23.83 -7.61
C ASP A 96 -10.89 24.90 -7.38
N ASP A 97 -10.49 25.12 -6.12
CA ASP A 97 -9.43 26.06 -5.78
C ASP A 97 -8.07 25.59 -6.30
N ASN A 98 -7.78 24.29 -6.24
CA ASN A 98 -6.57 23.73 -6.85
C ASN A 98 -6.59 23.89 -8.37
N LEU A 99 -7.77 23.77 -9.01
CA LEU A 99 -7.91 23.98 -10.44
C LEU A 99 -7.60 25.43 -10.82
N LYS A 100 -8.21 26.38 -10.10
CA LYS A 100 -7.96 27.83 -10.26
C LYS A 100 -6.51 28.20 -10.02
N LEU A 101 -5.87 27.63 -9.00
CA LEU A 101 -4.44 27.83 -8.73
C LEU A 101 -3.58 27.46 -9.93
N GLY A 102 -3.77 26.26 -10.49
CA GLY A 102 -2.99 25.87 -11.68
C GLY A 102 -3.31 26.70 -12.94
N MET A 103 -4.52 27.28 -13.05
CA MET A 103 -4.80 28.27 -14.11
C MET A 103 -4.06 29.60 -13.86
N ALA A 104 -3.93 30.00 -12.60
CA ALA A 104 -3.16 31.19 -12.21
C ALA A 104 -1.67 31.01 -12.54
N ASP A 105 -1.09 29.85 -12.22
CA ASP A 105 0.28 29.47 -12.59
C ASP A 105 0.52 29.57 -14.09
N GLN A 106 -0.41 29.05 -14.90
CA GLN A 106 -0.29 29.09 -16.36
C GLN A 106 -0.27 30.54 -16.88
N LEU A 107 -1.11 31.42 -16.33
CA LEU A 107 -1.13 32.84 -16.72
C LEU A 107 0.14 33.58 -16.26
N VAL A 108 0.67 33.25 -15.09
CA VAL A 108 1.95 33.79 -14.61
C VAL A 108 3.10 33.37 -15.54
N ASN A 109 3.15 32.10 -15.92
CA ASN A 109 4.16 31.58 -16.83
C ASN A 109 4.06 32.26 -18.20
N GLU A 110 2.85 32.39 -18.77
CA GLU A 110 2.63 33.09 -20.04
C GLU A 110 3.09 34.56 -19.98
N LYS A 111 2.80 35.28 -18.89
CA LYS A 111 3.27 36.65 -18.70
C LYS A 111 4.79 36.73 -18.58
N THR A 112 5.40 35.77 -17.87
CA THR A 112 6.85 35.69 -17.69
C THR A 112 7.55 35.42 -19.01
N GLU A 113 7.06 34.48 -19.82
CA GLU A 113 7.55 34.22 -21.18
C GLU A 113 7.48 35.45 -22.09
N LYS A 114 6.43 36.27 -21.92
CA LYS A 114 6.24 37.54 -22.65
C LYS A 114 7.02 38.71 -22.04
N ASN A 115 7.83 38.48 -21.01
CA ASN A 115 8.56 39.52 -20.26
C ASN A 115 7.64 40.66 -19.76
N LEU A 116 6.38 40.34 -19.43
CA LEU A 116 5.44 41.29 -18.87
C LEU A 116 5.68 41.42 -17.35
N PRO A 117 5.61 42.64 -16.78
CA PRO A 117 5.80 42.83 -15.35
C PRO A 117 4.66 42.19 -14.55
N ILE A 118 5.02 41.45 -13.50
CA ILE A 118 4.09 40.80 -12.57
C ILE A 118 4.27 41.44 -11.19
N THR A 119 3.19 42.00 -10.63
CA THR A 119 3.21 42.64 -9.31
C THR A 119 2.57 41.71 -8.29
N TRP A 120 3.42 40.92 -7.64
CA TRP A 120 2.98 39.97 -6.61
C TRP A 120 2.47 40.67 -5.35
N ARG A 121 1.50 40.03 -4.69
CA ARG A 121 0.96 40.49 -3.41
C ARG A 121 1.72 39.84 -2.25
N ASN A 122 1.64 40.44 -1.07
CA ASN A 122 2.15 39.87 0.18
C ASN A 122 3.63 39.42 0.16
N GLY A 123 4.45 40.00 -0.73
CA GLY A 123 5.85 39.58 -0.91
C GLY A 123 6.03 38.16 -1.45
N LYS A 124 4.97 37.56 -2.00
CA LYS A 124 4.98 36.21 -2.57
C LYS A 124 5.55 36.20 -3.99
N THR A 125 5.77 34.99 -4.49
CA THR A 125 6.21 34.67 -5.85
C THR A 125 5.44 33.45 -6.34
N SER A 126 5.63 33.07 -7.61
CA SER A 126 5.06 31.83 -8.16
C SER A 126 5.45 30.59 -7.36
N GLU A 127 6.63 30.59 -6.73
CA GLU A 127 7.14 29.44 -5.97
C GLU A 127 6.61 29.38 -4.54
N THR A 128 6.07 30.48 -4.01
CA THR A 128 5.69 30.62 -2.59
C THR A 128 4.21 30.92 -2.38
N ALA A 129 3.45 31.10 -3.46
CA ALA A 129 2.00 31.28 -3.44
C ALA A 129 1.31 29.95 -3.16
N GLU A 130 0.49 29.89 -2.11
CA GLU A 130 -0.23 28.68 -1.70
C GLU A 130 -1.74 28.80 -1.97
N SER A 131 -2.22 30.04 -2.15
CA SER A 131 -3.63 30.36 -2.35
C SER A 131 -3.83 31.32 -3.52
N LEU A 132 -5.04 31.32 -4.09
CA LEU A 132 -5.37 32.22 -5.20
C LEU A 132 -5.26 33.71 -4.78
N GLU A 133 -5.38 34.00 -3.48
CA GLU A 133 -5.30 35.34 -2.92
C GLU A 133 -3.88 35.93 -2.97
N ASP A 134 -2.85 35.07 -2.99
CA ASP A 134 -1.45 35.44 -3.11
C ASP A 134 -1.11 35.97 -4.53
N TYR A 135 -1.94 35.69 -5.52
CA TYR A 135 -1.74 36.09 -6.91
C TYR A 135 -2.15 37.56 -7.16
N PRO A 136 -1.54 38.21 -8.18
CA PRO A 136 -1.94 39.53 -8.64
C PRO A 136 -3.44 39.64 -8.98
N ALA A 137 -4.03 40.81 -8.70
CA ALA A 137 -5.47 41.08 -8.85
C ALA A 137 -6.02 40.72 -10.24
N ASP A 138 -5.25 41.10 -11.26
CA ASP A 138 -5.55 40.92 -12.66
C ASP A 138 -5.54 39.45 -13.05
N ILE A 139 -4.60 38.66 -12.50
CA ILE A 139 -4.54 37.21 -12.72
C ILE A 139 -5.74 36.53 -12.08
N VAL A 140 -6.06 36.85 -10.83
CA VAL A 140 -7.23 36.30 -10.13
C VAL A 140 -8.53 36.58 -10.90
N ALA A 141 -8.70 37.80 -11.39
CA ALA A 141 -9.87 38.18 -12.19
C ALA A 141 -9.95 37.38 -13.49
N SER A 142 -8.82 37.23 -14.20
CA SER A 142 -8.74 36.41 -15.41
C SER A 142 -9.03 34.94 -15.15
N VAL A 143 -8.49 34.35 -14.09
CA VAL A 143 -8.74 32.96 -13.70
C VAL A 143 -10.21 32.73 -13.41
N ASN A 144 -10.84 33.56 -12.57
CA ASN A 144 -12.25 33.40 -12.23
C ASN A 144 -13.14 33.50 -13.47
N LYS A 145 -12.88 34.48 -14.36
CA LYS A 145 -13.61 34.62 -15.61
C LYS A 145 -13.46 33.39 -16.51
N SER A 146 -12.24 32.88 -16.67
CA SER A 146 -11.96 31.69 -17.47
C SER A 146 -12.59 30.44 -16.85
N PHE A 147 -12.56 30.31 -15.52
CA PHE A 147 -13.15 29.19 -14.80
C PHE A 147 -14.68 29.19 -14.88
N GLU A 148 -15.33 30.35 -14.81
CA GLU A 148 -16.78 30.49 -14.99
C GLU A 148 -17.22 30.19 -16.42
N ALA A 149 -16.36 30.43 -17.40
CA ALA A 149 -16.63 30.11 -18.80
C ALA A 149 -16.57 28.60 -19.10
N LEU A 150 -15.95 27.78 -18.23
CA LEU A 150 -15.90 26.32 -18.39
C LEU A 150 -17.27 25.70 -18.11
N THR A 151 -17.69 24.77 -18.97
CA THR A 151 -18.87 23.95 -18.72
C THR A 151 -18.63 22.99 -17.54
N ALA A 152 -19.71 22.48 -16.95
CA ALA A 152 -19.59 21.48 -15.87
C ALA A 152 -18.82 20.23 -16.32
N GLU A 153 -18.99 19.81 -17.57
CA GLU A 153 -18.27 18.68 -18.16
C GLU A 153 -16.78 18.96 -18.31
N GLN A 154 -16.39 20.16 -18.76
CA GLN A 154 -14.98 20.55 -18.88
C GLN A 154 -14.30 20.63 -17.50
N LYS A 155 -14.99 21.16 -16.49
CA LYS A 155 -14.49 21.18 -15.11
C LYS A 155 -14.28 19.77 -14.59
N ALA A 156 -15.28 18.90 -14.76
CA ALA A 156 -15.19 17.50 -14.34
C ALA A 156 -14.05 16.76 -15.06
N ALA A 157 -13.85 17.00 -16.36
CA ALA A 157 -12.77 16.40 -17.12
C ALA A 157 -11.39 16.85 -16.63
N GLN A 158 -11.18 18.14 -16.40
CA GLN A 158 -9.89 18.65 -15.88
C GLN A 158 -9.62 18.21 -14.44
N LEU A 159 -10.65 18.18 -13.59
CA LEU A 159 -10.54 17.62 -12.24
C LEU A 159 -10.15 16.15 -12.28
N ALA A 160 -10.79 15.36 -13.16
CA ALA A 160 -10.47 13.94 -13.34
C ALA A 160 -9.04 13.73 -13.85
N GLU A 161 -8.57 14.55 -14.80
CA GLU A 161 -7.20 14.50 -15.32
C GLU A 161 -6.17 14.83 -14.23
N ARG A 162 -6.39 15.90 -13.46
CA ARG A 162 -5.50 16.25 -12.35
C ARG A 162 -5.52 15.22 -11.23
N GLN A 163 -6.71 14.73 -10.89
CA GLN A 163 -6.84 13.66 -9.90
C GLN A 163 -6.09 12.41 -10.36
N LYS A 164 -6.18 12.05 -11.65
CA LYS A 164 -5.43 10.93 -12.22
C LYS A 164 -3.91 11.12 -12.09
N MET A 165 -3.38 12.31 -12.39
CA MET A 165 -1.94 12.59 -12.22
C MET A 165 -1.50 12.45 -10.76
N ILE A 166 -2.32 12.93 -9.82
CA ILE A 166 -2.07 12.79 -8.39
C ILE A 166 -2.13 11.32 -7.97
N ASP A 167 -3.15 10.57 -8.42
CA ASP A 167 -3.32 9.15 -8.12
C ASP A 167 -2.14 8.32 -8.67
N GLU A 168 -1.66 8.63 -9.88
CA GLU A 168 -0.48 8.00 -10.48
C GLU A 168 0.78 8.29 -9.66
N PHE A 169 1.03 9.56 -9.33
CA PHE A 169 2.16 9.97 -8.48
C PHE A 169 2.10 9.32 -7.10
N GLN A 170 0.93 9.30 -6.47
CA GLN A 170 0.69 8.63 -5.20
C GLN A 170 0.93 7.12 -5.30
N GLY A 171 0.53 6.49 -6.40
CA GLY A 171 0.79 5.08 -6.69
C GLY A 171 2.29 4.77 -6.80
N GLU A 172 3.05 5.61 -7.49
CA GLU A 172 4.51 5.49 -7.59
C GLU A 172 5.19 5.67 -6.22
N MET A 173 4.80 6.70 -5.46
CA MET A 173 5.29 6.90 -4.10
C MET A 173 4.97 5.72 -3.19
N ALA A 174 3.73 5.22 -3.22
CA ALA A 174 3.32 4.05 -2.45
C ALA A 174 4.16 2.82 -2.83
N ALA A 175 4.46 2.63 -4.12
CA ALA A 175 5.29 1.53 -4.59
C ALA A 175 6.72 1.60 -4.04
N ILE A 176 7.33 2.78 -4.04
CA ILE A 176 8.68 3.03 -3.50
C ILE A 176 8.68 2.78 -1.98
N LEU A 177 7.75 3.40 -1.24
CA LEU A 177 7.64 3.23 0.20
C LEU A 177 7.40 1.78 0.59
N ARG A 178 6.48 1.08 -0.09
CA ARG A 178 6.21 -0.33 0.13
C ARG A 178 7.47 -1.18 -0.05
N HIS A 179 8.27 -0.93 -1.09
CA HIS A 179 9.52 -1.65 -1.29
C HIS A 179 10.49 -1.38 -0.12
N GLN A 180 10.66 -0.13 0.28
CA GLN A 180 11.57 0.23 1.37
C GLN A 180 11.12 -0.39 2.70
N LEU A 181 9.85 -0.25 3.07
CA LEU A 181 9.26 -0.84 4.28
C LEU A 181 9.36 -2.35 4.28
N PHE A 182 9.07 -3.00 3.14
CA PHE A 182 9.20 -4.45 3.02
C PHE A 182 10.64 -4.91 3.23
N MET A 183 11.63 -4.27 2.61
CA MET A 183 13.03 -4.65 2.81
C MET A 183 13.50 -4.37 4.24
N ALA A 184 13.07 -3.24 4.82
CA ALA A 184 13.39 -2.88 6.20
C ALA A 184 12.75 -3.81 7.24
N SER A 185 11.64 -4.47 6.89
CA SER A 185 10.99 -5.47 7.76
C SER A 185 11.84 -6.73 7.96
N PHE A 186 12.87 -7.00 7.14
CA PHE A 186 13.71 -8.17 7.31
C PHE A 186 14.93 -7.87 8.18
N SER A 187 14.96 -8.47 9.37
CA SER A 187 16.09 -8.49 10.29
C SER A 187 16.78 -9.86 10.30
N ALA A 188 17.98 -9.94 10.86
CA ALA A 188 18.66 -11.22 11.07
C ALA A 188 17.85 -12.19 11.96
N TYR A 189 17.04 -11.66 12.89
CA TYR A 189 16.16 -12.46 13.75
C TYR A 189 15.01 -13.10 12.96
N ASP A 190 14.57 -12.51 11.85
CA ASP A 190 13.53 -13.09 11.01
C ASP A 190 13.95 -14.43 10.42
N LEU A 191 15.23 -14.63 10.08
CA LEU A 191 15.72 -15.92 9.60
C LEU A 191 15.51 -17.03 10.63
N LEU A 192 15.72 -16.73 11.92
CA LEU A 192 15.46 -17.67 13.01
C LEU A 192 13.97 -18.01 13.08
N PHE A 193 13.11 -17.00 13.14
CA PHE A 193 11.67 -17.21 13.29
C PHE A 193 11.02 -17.83 12.04
N PHE A 194 11.51 -17.52 10.84
CA PHE A 194 11.11 -18.17 9.59
C PHE A 194 11.53 -19.63 9.61
N GLY A 195 12.75 -19.93 10.06
CA GLY A 195 13.21 -21.31 10.24
C GLY A 195 12.32 -22.09 11.21
N LEU A 196 12.01 -21.49 12.37
CA LEU A 196 11.13 -22.10 13.37
C LEU A 196 9.70 -22.29 12.86
N ALA A 197 9.13 -21.29 12.16
CA ALA A 197 7.81 -21.38 11.55
C ALA A 197 7.74 -22.49 10.50
N THR A 198 8.75 -22.56 9.62
CA THR A 198 8.87 -23.57 8.57
C THR A 198 9.00 -24.96 9.17
N TYR A 199 9.86 -25.10 10.20
CA TYR A 199 10.04 -26.35 10.92
C TYR A 199 8.74 -26.79 11.61
N ALA A 200 8.04 -25.89 12.31
CA ALA A 200 6.77 -26.18 12.97
C ALA A 200 5.70 -26.61 11.95
N ALA A 201 5.60 -25.91 10.83
CA ALA A 201 4.69 -26.25 9.74
C ALA A 201 4.99 -27.64 9.17
N PHE A 202 6.27 -27.93 8.90
CA PHE A 202 6.72 -29.23 8.41
C PHE A 202 6.36 -30.35 9.39
N GLN A 203 6.73 -30.19 10.67
CA GLN A 203 6.44 -31.15 11.73
C GLN A 203 4.95 -31.47 11.78
N LEU A 204 4.10 -30.44 11.89
CA LEU A 204 2.66 -30.62 11.98
C LEU A 204 2.07 -31.24 10.71
N GLY A 205 2.46 -30.76 9.53
CA GLY A 205 2.00 -31.30 8.26
C GLY A 205 2.41 -32.76 8.05
N SER A 206 3.60 -33.15 8.51
CA SER A 206 4.13 -34.51 8.33
C SER A 206 3.46 -35.58 9.22
N ASN A 207 2.77 -35.16 10.28
CA ASN A 207 2.13 -36.05 11.24
C ASN A 207 0.68 -36.41 10.84
N ALA A 208 0.24 -37.65 11.06
CA ALA A 208 -1.14 -38.06 10.79
C ALA A 208 -2.18 -37.25 11.57
N ALA A 209 -3.31 -36.93 10.93
CA ALA A 209 -4.50 -36.43 11.60
C ALA A 209 -5.05 -37.47 12.59
N PRO A 210 -5.58 -37.05 13.76
CA PRO A 210 -6.28 -37.99 14.64
C PRO A 210 -7.44 -38.63 13.85
N LYS A 211 -7.57 -39.96 13.92
CA LYS A 211 -8.71 -40.67 13.35
C LYS A 211 -9.98 -40.12 14.03
N GLN A 212 -10.90 -39.55 13.24
CA GLN A 212 -12.27 -39.27 13.68
C GLN A 212 -13.03 -40.59 13.85
#